data_AF-A0A517LFK7-F1
#
_entry.id   AF-A0A517LFK7-F1
#
_cell.length_a   1.000
_cell.length_b   1.000
_cell.length_c   1.000
_cell.angle_alpha   90.00
_cell.angle_beta   90.00
_cell.angle_gamma   90.00
#
_symmetry.space_group_name_H-M   'P 1'
#
loop_
_entity.id
_entity.type
_entity.pdbx_description
1 polymer ?
#
loop_
_entity_poly.entity_id
_entity_poly.type
_entity_poly.pdbx_seq_one_letter_code
_entity_poly.pdbx_strand_id
1 'polypeptide(L)'
;MGGFAVKNRVGAIRSVDEERFLYLLRSRLIKMPTVSIIEIEGKSKGNAFIKTIAAIQILYLAAELLGRAIKDLAVTTLELSTLGMVMMALFVYASWWNKPLDVRLPIILEPSDTGEETQTSFEKVYETLGPRLSVWNNGSTGKAQKPKSLSITALAVVTFGACHLLGWNFDFATYAESLLWRIASVCCIGLPLLWISFYSVVPLRYRHWCLLPGLLLYTIVRLYLIVEAFIGLRRLPASAFQTVQWSQFFPHF
;
A
#
# COMPACT_ATOMS: atom_id res chain seq x y z
N MET A 1 -4.35 0.16 15.62
CA MET A 1 -5.43 0.14 14.61
C MET A 1 -6.72 -0.14 15.36
N GLY A 2 -7.68 0.78 15.37
CA GLY A 2 -8.98 0.58 16.00
C GLY A 2 -9.70 -0.60 15.36
N GLY A 3 -9.67 -1.75 16.04
CA GLY A 3 -10.44 -2.94 15.72
C GLY A 3 -11.67 -3.02 16.62
N PHE A 4 -12.15 -4.23 16.86
CA PHE A 4 -13.18 -4.48 17.84
C PHE A 4 -12.56 -4.83 19.19
N ALA A 5 -13.20 -4.40 20.29
CA ALA A 5 -12.82 -4.79 21.63
C ALA A 5 -14.07 -5.11 22.44
N VAL A 6 -13.96 -6.04 23.39
CA VAL A 6 -15.06 -6.36 24.32
C VAL A 6 -14.70 -5.81 25.69
N LYS A 7 -15.70 -5.25 26.37
CA LYS A 7 -15.57 -4.81 27.76
C LYS A 7 -16.11 -5.91 28.69
N ASN A 8 -15.32 -6.36 29.65
CA ASN A 8 -15.78 -7.31 30.67
C ASN A 8 -16.51 -6.58 31.83
N ARG A 9 -17.13 -7.34 32.76
CA ARG A 9 -17.79 -6.80 33.95
C ARG A 9 -16.88 -5.94 34.85
N VAL A 10 -15.57 -6.22 34.86
CA VAL A 10 -14.55 -5.50 35.65
C VAL A 10 -14.10 -4.21 34.93
N GLY A 11 -14.62 -3.92 33.74
CA GLY A 11 -14.27 -2.76 32.93
C GLY A 11 -12.99 -2.92 32.11
N ALA A 12 -12.35 -4.09 32.14
CA ALA A 12 -11.20 -4.39 31.30
C ALA A 12 -11.62 -4.52 29.83
N ILE A 13 -10.90 -3.82 28.95
CA ILE A 13 -11.12 -3.82 27.51
C ILE A 13 -10.13 -4.80 26.88
N ARG A 14 -10.63 -5.80 26.14
CA ARG A 14 -9.81 -6.78 25.43
C ARG A 14 -10.08 -6.72 23.93
N SER A 15 -9.03 -6.66 23.12
CA SER A 15 -9.15 -6.68 21.66
C SER A 15 -9.65 -8.02 21.15
N VAL A 16 -10.49 -7.98 20.12
CA VAL A 16 -11.09 -9.15 19.46
C VAL A 16 -10.53 -9.25 18.04
N ASP A 17 -10.02 -10.42 17.67
CA ASP A 17 -9.61 -10.73 16.30
C ASP A 17 -10.81 -11.19 15.45
N GLU A 18 -10.62 -11.37 14.15
CA GLU A 18 -11.70 -11.75 13.22
C GLU A 18 -12.38 -13.07 13.63
N GLU A 19 -11.60 -14.07 14.04
CA GLU A 19 -12.13 -15.39 14.37
C GLU A 19 -12.93 -15.38 15.68
N ARG A 20 -12.43 -14.69 16.72
CA ARG A 20 -13.17 -14.49 17.96
C ARG A 20 -14.42 -13.66 17.71
N PHE A 21 -14.34 -12.63 16.87
CA PHE A 21 -15.52 -11.83 16.51
C PHE A 21 -16.59 -12.69 15.85
N LEU A 22 -16.22 -13.50 14.86
CA LEU A 22 -17.13 -14.41 14.17
C LEU A 22 -17.71 -15.48 15.09
N TYR A 23 -16.89 -16.03 15.99
CA TYR A 23 -17.35 -17.00 16.98
C TYR A 23 -18.37 -16.38 17.93
N LEU A 24 -18.05 -15.21 18.50
CA LEU A 24 -18.94 -14.49 19.42
C LEU A 24 -20.27 -14.13 18.75
N LEU A 25 -20.23 -13.72 17.48
CA LEU A 25 -21.42 -13.39 16.70
C LEU A 25 -22.27 -14.63 16.40
N ARG A 26 -21.65 -15.74 15.98
CA ARG A 26 -22.35 -17.01 15.69
C ARG A 26 -22.98 -17.63 16.93
N SER A 27 -22.28 -17.56 18.06
CA SER A 27 -22.75 -18.06 19.35
C SER A 27 -23.77 -17.13 20.02
N ARG A 28 -24.18 -16.04 19.35
CA ARG A 28 -25.11 -15.02 19.87
C ARG A 28 -24.67 -14.40 21.21
N LEU A 29 -23.37 -14.42 21.50
CA LEU A 29 -22.80 -13.83 22.70
C LEU A 29 -22.69 -12.31 22.58
N ILE A 30 -22.48 -11.79 21.37
CA ILE A 30 -22.51 -10.34 21.05
C ILE A 30 -23.63 -10.03 20.06
N LYS A 31 -24.17 -8.82 20.11
CA LYS A 31 -25.04 -8.27 19.06
C LYS A 31 -24.19 -7.71 17.91
N MET A 32 -24.74 -7.75 16.69
CA MET A 32 -24.09 -7.12 15.54
C MET A 32 -23.94 -5.61 15.83
N PRO A 33 -22.72 -5.06 15.82
CA PRO A 33 -22.53 -3.64 16.11
C PRO A 33 -23.16 -2.80 15.00
N THR A 34 -24.13 -1.97 15.38
CA THR A 34 -24.65 -0.91 14.51
C THR A 34 -23.70 0.28 14.59
N VAL A 35 -22.73 0.32 13.68
CA VAL A 35 -21.79 1.44 13.59
C VAL A 35 -22.40 2.52 12.71
N SER A 36 -22.66 3.69 13.27
CA SER A 36 -23.18 4.83 12.50
C SER A 36 -22.06 5.50 11.68
N ILE A 37 -22.40 6.08 10.52
CA ILE A 37 -21.45 6.83 9.69
C ILE A 37 -20.83 7.99 10.49
N ILE A 38 -21.64 8.66 11.31
CA ILE A 38 -21.20 9.78 12.17
C ILE A 38 -20.13 9.31 13.18
N GLU A 39 -20.26 8.10 13.74
CA GLU A 39 -19.26 7.52 14.64
C GLU A 39 -17.96 7.17 13.89
N ILE A 40 -18.05 6.68 12.66
CA ILE A 40 -16.90 6.37 11.80
C ILE A 40 -16.16 7.66 11.45
N GLU A 41 -16.87 8.69 11.02
CA GLU A 41 -16.31 10.00 10.68
C GLU A 41 -15.69 10.69 11.90
N GLY A 42 -16.35 10.62 13.06
CA GLY A 42 -15.81 11.16 14.31
C GLY A 42 -14.55 10.45 14.82
N LYS A 43 -14.39 9.16 14.51
CA LYS A 43 -13.19 8.36 14.83
C LYS A 43 -12.08 8.53 13.79
N SER A 44 -12.42 8.87 12.56
CA SER A 44 -11.48 9.09 11.48
C SER A 44 -10.93 10.51 11.54
N LYS A 45 -9.86 10.73 12.31
CA LYS A 45 -9.08 11.97 12.24
C LYS A 45 -8.26 11.97 10.95
N GLY A 46 -8.94 12.22 9.83
CA GLY A 46 -8.27 12.50 8.58
C GLY A 46 -7.54 13.83 8.69
N ASN A 47 -6.21 13.82 8.65
CA ASN A 47 -5.40 15.05 8.62
C ASN A 47 -5.63 15.79 7.28
N ALA A 48 -6.72 16.55 7.18
CA ALA A 48 -7.09 17.32 5.99
C ALA A 48 -5.92 18.20 5.52
N PHE A 49 -5.20 18.80 6.46
CA PHE A 49 -3.99 19.58 6.19
C PHE A 49 -2.93 18.80 5.38
N ILE A 50 -2.56 17.59 5.81
CA ILE A 50 -1.56 16.76 5.12
C ILE A 50 -2.08 16.35 3.73
N LYS A 51 -3.37 16.00 3.62
CA LYS A 51 -3.98 15.65 2.33
C LYS A 51 -3.96 16.82 1.35
N THR A 52 -4.25 18.04 1.82
CA THR A 52 -4.21 19.24 0.99
C THR A 52 -2.80 19.53 0.51
N ILE A 53 -1.79 19.47 1.39
CA ILE A 53 -0.39 19.65 0.99
C ILE A 53 0.01 18.59 -0.04
N ALA A 54 -0.29 17.32 0.22
CA ALA A 54 0.02 16.24 -0.72
C ALA A 54 -0.67 16.45 -2.07
N ALA A 55 -1.93 16.87 -2.08
CA ALA A 55 -2.66 17.17 -3.31
C ALA A 55 -2.01 18.32 -4.10
N ILE A 56 -1.59 19.39 -3.42
CA ILE A 56 -0.85 20.50 -4.06
C ILE A 56 0.46 20.00 -4.67
N GLN A 57 1.24 19.19 -3.94
CA GLN A 57 2.51 18.63 -4.42
C GLN A 57 2.32 17.73 -5.64
N ILE A 58 1.28 16.87 -5.63
CA ILE A 58 0.94 15.99 -6.75
C ILE A 58 0.52 16.80 -7.98
N LEU A 59 -0.35 17.80 -7.79
CA LEU A 59 -0.81 18.67 -8.88
C LEU A 59 0.35 19.48 -9.46
N TYR A 60 1.23 20.01 -8.62
CA TYR A 60 2.41 20.75 -9.06
C TYR A 60 3.37 19.86 -9.87
N LEU A 61 3.69 18.66 -9.38
CA LEU A 61 4.52 17.70 -10.12
C LEU A 61 3.88 17.33 -11.47
N ALA A 62 2.58 17.04 -11.48
CA ALA A 62 1.87 16.69 -12.71
C ALA A 62 1.85 17.84 -13.72
N ALA A 63 1.61 19.07 -13.25
CA ALA A 63 1.64 20.27 -14.07
C ALA A 63 3.04 20.48 -14.66
N GLU A 64 4.09 20.45 -13.83
CA GLU A 64 5.48 20.64 -14.30
C GLU A 64 5.85 19.58 -15.36
N LEU A 65 5.58 18.30 -15.10
CA LEU A 65 5.84 17.22 -16.06
C LEU A 65 5.08 17.41 -17.38
N LEU A 66 3.82 17.83 -17.32
CA LEU A 66 3.01 18.11 -18.51
C LEU A 66 3.56 19.30 -19.29
N GLY A 67 3.91 20.38 -18.60
CA GLY A 67 4.51 21.58 -19.22
C GLY A 67 5.84 21.26 -19.91
N ARG A 68 6.69 20.46 -19.26
CA ARG A 68 7.95 19.97 -19.83
C ARG A 68 7.71 19.10 -21.06
N ALA A 69 6.73 18.19 -21.01
CA ALA A 69 6.37 17.35 -22.14
C ALA A 69 5.86 18.16 -23.35
N ILE A 70 5.06 19.21 -23.13
CA ILE A 70 4.55 20.07 -24.21
C ILE A 70 5.67 20.92 -24.85
N LYS A 71 6.69 21.28 -24.07
CA LYS A 71 7.81 22.13 -24.51
C LYS A 71 9.06 21.33 -24.93
N ASP A 72 8.95 20.00 -25.06
CA ASP A 72 10.06 19.08 -25.36
C ASP A 72 11.28 19.29 -24.44
N LEU A 73 11.03 19.60 -23.16
CA LEU A 73 12.06 19.73 -22.15
C LEU A 73 12.37 18.37 -21.53
N ALA A 74 13.64 18.14 -21.20
CA ALA A 74 14.07 16.87 -20.63
C ALA A 74 13.38 16.61 -19.28
N VAL A 75 12.86 15.41 -19.09
CA VAL A 75 12.35 14.93 -17.80
C VAL A 75 13.47 14.15 -17.13
N THR A 76 13.72 14.44 -15.85
CA THR A 76 14.77 13.76 -15.09
C THR A 76 14.31 12.37 -14.63
N THR A 77 15.27 11.47 -14.40
CA THR A 77 15.01 10.16 -13.78
C THR A 77 14.36 10.30 -12.40
N LEU A 78 14.67 11.36 -11.66
CA LEU A 78 14.06 11.66 -10.36
C LEU A 78 12.59 12.05 -10.49
N GLU A 79 12.25 12.99 -11.37
CA GLU A 79 10.85 13.39 -11.61
C GLU A 79 9.99 12.22 -12.12
N LEU A 80 10.57 11.36 -12.96
CA LEU A 80 9.90 10.15 -13.43
C LEU A 80 9.67 9.13 -12.30
N SER A 81 10.65 8.98 -11.41
CA SER A 81 10.55 8.07 -10.26
C SER A 81 9.52 8.55 -9.24
N THR A 82 9.47 9.86 -8.98
CA THR A 82 8.46 10.45 -8.08
C THR A 82 7.05 10.33 -8.66
N LEU A 83 6.87 10.52 -9.98
CA LEU A 83 5.61 10.26 -10.66
C LEU A 83 5.15 8.81 -10.44
N GLY A 84 6.05 7.83 -10.58
CA GLY A 84 5.72 6.43 -10.33
C GLY A 84 5.26 6.17 -8.89
N MET A 85 5.94 6.76 -7.90
CA MET A 85 5.53 6.68 -6.49
C MET A 85 4.17 7.34 -6.25
N VAL A 86 3.91 8.49 -6.86
CA VAL A 86 2.62 9.20 -6.78
C VAL A 86 1.50 8.37 -7.38
N MET A 87 1.67 7.81 -8.58
CA MET A 87 0.64 6.98 -9.21
C MET A 87 0.33 5.73 -8.38
N MET A 88 1.34 5.08 -7.81
CA MET A 88 1.13 3.97 -6.90
C MET A 88 0.41 4.40 -5.61
N ALA A 89 0.78 5.54 -5.04
CA ALA A 89 0.12 6.08 -3.85
C ALA A 89 -1.36 6.40 -4.12
N LEU A 90 -1.68 6.98 -5.27
CA LEU A 90 -3.05 7.24 -5.71
C LEU A 90 -3.82 5.93 -5.91
N PHE A 91 -3.20 4.92 -6.53
CA PHE A 91 -3.80 3.59 -6.69
C PHE A 91 -4.13 2.94 -5.34
N VAL A 92 -3.21 2.97 -4.38
CA VAL A 92 -3.41 2.47 -3.02
C VAL A 92 -4.52 3.27 -2.33
N TYR A 93 -4.52 4.60 -2.46
CA TYR A 93 -5.54 5.46 -1.87
C TYR A 93 -6.94 5.17 -2.43
N ALA A 94 -7.06 5.00 -3.75
CA ALA A 94 -8.30 4.60 -4.41
C ALA A 94 -8.76 3.20 -3.94
N SER A 95 -7.84 2.25 -3.82
CA SER A 95 -8.13 0.90 -3.32
C SER A 95 -8.61 0.87 -1.87
N TRP A 96 -8.25 1.89 -1.08
CA TRP A 96 -8.63 2.05 0.32
C TRP A 96 -9.56 3.23 0.58
N TRP A 97 -10.25 3.72 -0.45
CA TRP A 97 -11.11 4.91 -0.34
C TRP A 97 -12.14 4.80 0.80
N ASN A 98 -12.75 3.62 0.93
CA ASN A 98 -13.79 3.35 1.93
C ASN A 98 -13.24 2.93 3.31
N LYS A 99 -11.92 2.87 3.50
CA LYS A 99 -11.32 2.43 4.76
C LYS A 99 -11.07 3.65 5.66
N PRO A 100 -11.63 3.70 6.89
CA PRO A 100 -11.44 4.83 7.79
C PRO A 100 -9.97 4.96 8.21
N LEU A 101 -9.48 6.20 8.25
CA LEU A 101 -8.08 6.54 8.53
C LEU A 101 -7.90 6.89 10.02
N ASP A 102 -6.79 6.46 10.63
CA ASP A 102 -6.41 6.81 12.02
C ASP A 102 -7.51 6.53 13.07
N VAL A 103 -8.16 5.36 13.00
CA VAL A 103 -9.10 4.94 14.06
C VAL A 103 -8.32 4.68 15.35
N ARG A 104 -8.38 5.63 16.29
CA ARG A 104 -7.60 5.59 17.56
C ARG A 104 -8.22 4.71 18.64
N LEU A 105 -9.55 4.59 18.64
CA LEU A 105 -10.28 3.83 19.64
C LEU A 105 -10.96 2.62 19.00
N PRO A 106 -10.88 1.43 19.63
CA PRO A 106 -11.63 0.29 19.16
C PRO A 106 -13.14 0.53 19.28
N ILE A 107 -13.91 -0.15 18.45
CA ILE A 107 -15.37 -0.24 18.62
C ILE A 107 -15.61 -1.23 19.76
N ILE A 108 -16.22 -0.76 20.83
CA ILE A 108 -16.54 -1.60 21.99
C ILE A 108 -17.81 -2.39 21.65
N LEU A 109 -17.68 -3.72 21.71
CA LEU A 109 -18.76 -4.67 21.55
C LEU A 109 -19.38 -4.94 22.91
N GLU A 110 -20.71 -4.79 22.96
CA GLU A 110 -21.48 -5.08 24.15
C GLU A 110 -21.96 -6.55 24.14
N PRO A 111 -21.96 -7.22 25.31
CA PRO A 111 -22.56 -8.54 25.45
C PRO A 111 -24.05 -8.50 25.07
N SER A 112 -24.57 -9.60 24.50
CA SER A 112 -25.97 -9.68 24.08
C SER A 112 -26.94 -9.60 25.27
N ASP A 113 -26.53 -10.15 26.42
CA ASP A 113 -27.20 -10.08 27.73
C ASP A 113 -26.16 -10.03 28.87
N THR A 114 -26.51 -9.41 29.99
CA THR A 114 -25.65 -9.25 31.18
C THR A 114 -25.72 -10.41 32.18
N GLY A 115 -26.40 -11.51 31.82
CA GLY A 115 -26.51 -12.71 32.65
C GLY A 115 -25.16 -13.34 32.99
N GLU A 116 -25.04 -13.95 34.17
CA GLU A 116 -23.80 -14.62 34.61
C GLU A 116 -23.39 -15.77 33.68
N GLU A 117 -24.36 -16.43 33.07
CA GLU A 117 -24.15 -17.57 32.18
C GLU A 117 -23.50 -17.15 30.84
N THR A 118 -23.97 -16.04 30.26
CA THR A 118 -23.40 -15.43 29.06
C THR A 118 -21.96 -14.99 29.33
N GLN A 119 -21.72 -14.37 30.48
CA GLN A 119 -20.40 -13.89 30.88
C GLN A 119 -19.40 -15.03 31.13
N THR A 120 -19.84 -16.10 31.79
CA THR A 120 -19.02 -17.30 32.01
C THR A 120 -18.66 -17.97 30.69
N SER A 121 -19.59 -17.97 29.73
CA SER A 121 -19.34 -18.44 28.37
C SER A 121 -18.32 -17.55 27.64
N PHE A 122 -18.37 -16.22 27.83
CA PHE A 122 -17.36 -15.29 27.33
C PHE A 122 -15.97 -15.56 27.90
N GLU A 123 -15.84 -15.66 29.23
CA GLU A 123 -14.55 -15.94 29.88
C GLU A 123 -13.97 -17.27 29.39
N LYS A 124 -14.80 -18.33 29.31
CA LYS A 124 -14.42 -19.63 28.76
C LYS A 124 -13.91 -19.53 27.33
N VAL A 125 -14.54 -18.72 26.47
CA VAL A 125 -14.08 -18.54 25.08
C VAL A 125 -12.66 -17.97 25.06
N TYR A 126 -12.34 -17.00 25.91
CA TYR A 126 -11.00 -16.42 25.99
C TYR A 126 -9.95 -17.38 26.56
N GLU A 127 -10.31 -18.21 27.54
CA GLU A 127 -9.40 -19.22 28.10
C GLU A 127 -9.19 -20.40 27.16
N THR A 128 -10.28 -20.92 26.57
CA THR A 128 -10.25 -22.11 25.69
C THR A 128 -9.59 -21.80 24.35
N LEU A 129 -9.80 -20.59 23.80
CA LEU A 129 -9.14 -20.18 22.56
C LEU A 129 -7.68 -19.75 22.77
N GLY A 130 -7.28 -19.40 24.00
CA GLY A 130 -5.89 -19.24 24.46
C GLY A 130 -4.91 -18.47 23.55
N PRO A 131 -3.59 -18.52 23.82
CA PRO A 131 -2.56 -17.87 23.01
C PRO A 131 -2.39 -18.50 21.61
N ARG A 132 -2.97 -19.69 21.38
CA ARG A 132 -2.78 -20.49 20.16
C ARG A 132 -3.20 -19.76 18.87
N LEU A 133 -4.16 -18.84 18.96
CA LEU A 133 -4.55 -17.98 17.83
C LEU A 133 -3.73 -16.68 17.73
N SER A 134 -3.18 -16.19 18.84
CA SER A 134 -2.33 -14.98 18.85
C SER A 134 -0.90 -15.24 18.36
N VAL A 135 -0.39 -16.48 18.50
CA VAL A 135 0.97 -16.87 18.07
C VAL A 135 0.99 -17.27 16.59
N TRP A 136 -0.18 -17.54 15.98
CA TRP A 136 -0.30 -17.95 14.58
C TRP A 136 -1.27 -17.10 13.74
N ASN A 137 -1.40 -15.80 14.03
CA ASN A 137 -1.99 -14.87 13.05
C ASN A 137 -0.98 -14.42 11.96
N ASN A 138 0.08 -15.22 11.76
CA ASN A 138 0.78 -15.34 10.47
C ASN A 138 -0.02 -16.20 9.45
N GLY A 139 -1.26 -16.55 9.78
CA GLY A 139 -2.12 -17.53 9.10
C GLY A 139 -3.07 -17.01 8.02
N SER A 140 -2.94 -15.77 7.53
CA SER A 140 -3.48 -15.43 6.19
C SER A 140 -2.81 -16.23 5.07
N THR A 141 -1.81 -17.06 5.40
CA THR A 141 -1.02 -17.93 4.53
C THR A 141 -1.70 -19.22 4.06
N GLY A 142 -2.96 -19.51 4.46
CA GLY A 142 -3.64 -20.75 4.09
C GLY A 142 -4.83 -20.65 3.13
N LYS A 143 -5.49 -19.49 3.02
CA LYS A 143 -6.61 -19.33 2.07
C LYS A 143 -6.01 -19.05 0.69
N ALA A 144 -6.31 -19.92 -0.29
CA ALA A 144 -5.99 -19.68 -1.69
C ALA A 144 -6.32 -18.22 -2.02
N GLN A 145 -5.29 -17.46 -2.39
CA GLN A 145 -5.42 -16.03 -2.63
C GLN A 145 -6.49 -15.83 -3.70
N LYS A 146 -7.61 -15.19 -3.36
CA LYS A 146 -8.74 -15.07 -4.26
C LYS A 146 -8.28 -14.39 -5.56
N PRO A 147 -8.73 -14.84 -6.75
CA PRO A 147 -8.21 -14.36 -8.04
C PRO A 147 -8.29 -12.83 -8.19
N LYS A 148 -9.32 -12.20 -7.61
CA LYS A 148 -9.46 -10.73 -7.58
C LYS A 148 -8.28 -10.03 -6.88
N SER A 149 -7.75 -10.58 -5.80
CA SER A 149 -6.58 -10.01 -5.10
C SER A 149 -5.33 -10.12 -5.95
N LEU A 150 -5.17 -11.23 -6.68
CA LEU A 150 -4.01 -11.46 -7.54
C LEU A 150 -3.97 -10.45 -8.71
N SER A 151 -5.11 -10.24 -9.37
CA SER A 151 -5.23 -9.30 -10.48
C SER A 151 -4.95 -7.86 -10.05
N ILE A 152 -5.45 -7.45 -8.87
CA ILE A 152 -5.19 -6.11 -8.30
C ILE A 152 -3.70 -5.94 -8.01
N THR A 153 -3.04 -6.94 -7.42
CA THR A 153 -1.59 -6.89 -7.16
C THR A 153 -0.77 -6.84 -8.44
N ALA A 154 -1.12 -7.65 -9.45
CA ALA A 154 -0.44 -7.64 -10.75
C ALA A 154 -0.59 -6.28 -11.45
N LEU A 155 -1.78 -5.70 -11.44
CA LEU A 155 -2.02 -4.36 -11.99
C LEU A 155 -1.14 -3.31 -11.31
N ALA A 156 -1.08 -3.31 -9.97
CA ALA A 156 -0.24 -2.38 -9.21
C ALA A 156 1.24 -2.48 -9.58
N VAL A 157 1.76 -3.71 -9.70
CA VAL A 157 3.16 -3.98 -10.11
C VAL A 157 3.43 -3.42 -11.50
N VAL A 158 2.54 -3.70 -12.46
CA VAL A 158 2.70 -3.25 -13.85
C VAL A 158 2.64 -1.74 -13.92
N THR A 159 1.64 -1.10 -13.29
CA THR A 159 1.50 0.36 -13.28
C THR A 159 2.76 1.04 -12.75
N PHE A 160 3.30 0.56 -11.63
CA PHE A 160 4.49 1.14 -11.01
C PHE A 160 5.77 0.92 -11.82
N GLY A 161 5.98 -0.30 -12.34
CA GLY A 161 7.16 -0.60 -13.15
C GLY A 161 7.14 0.09 -14.52
N ALA A 162 5.95 0.25 -15.13
CA ALA A 162 5.79 0.89 -16.44
C ALA A 162 6.28 2.34 -16.47
N CYS A 163 6.25 3.05 -15.34
CA CYS A 163 6.77 4.43 -15.26
C CYS A 163 8.25 4.49 -15.62
N HIS A 164 9.05 3.54 -15.15
CA HIS A 164 10.51 3.55 -15.38
C HIS A 164 10.84 3.27 -16.86
N LEU A 165 9.98 2.51 -17.54
CA LEU A 165 10.11 2.27 -18.99
C LEU A 165 9.88 3.54 -19.83
N LEU A 166 9.17 4.56 -19.32
CA LEU A 166 9.07 5.85 -20.02
C LEU A 166 10.44 6.54 -20.17
N GLY A 167 11.38 6.25 -19.26
CA GLY A 167 12.75 6.74 -19.29
C GLY A 167 13.68 5.95 -20.21
N TRP A 168 13.17 5.08 -21.10
CA TRP A 168 13.99 4.20 -21.95
C TRP A 168 15.04 4.94 -22.79
N ASN A 169 14.67 6.14 -23.26
CA ASN A 169 15.47 6.99 -24.13
C ASN A 169 16.06 8.20 -23.40
N PHE A 170 16.13 8.18 -22.06
CA PHE A 170 16.77 9.26 -21.32
C PHE A 170 18.29 9.31 -21.57
N ASP A 171 18.84 10.51 -21.43
CA ASP A 171 20.28 10.74 -21.48
C ASP A 171 20.92 10.31 -20.15
N PHE A 172 21.81 9.33 -20.21
CA PHE A 172 22.61 8.89 -19.06
C PHE A 172 24.07 9.29 -19.25
N ALA A 173 24.85 9.37 -18.17
CA ALA A 173 26.25 9.79 -18.26
C ALA A 173 27.12 8.72 -18.94
N THR A 174 26.75 7.44 -18.79
CA THR A 174 27.42 6.32 -19.44
C THR A 174 26.44 5.33 -20.10
N TYR A 175 26.95 4.56 -21.07
CA TYR A 175 26.19 3.45 -21.66
C TYR A 175 25.82 2.39 -20.63
N ALA A 176 26.70 2.14 -19.64
CA ALA A 176 26.44 1.19 -18.57
C ALA A 176 25.23 1.59 -17.72
N GLU A 177 25.13 2.86 -17.33
CA GLU A 177 23.97 3.40 -16.60
C GLU A 177 22.68 3.26 -17.42
N SER A 178 22.71 3.62 -18.70
CA SER A 178 21.53 3.47 -19.58
C SER A 178 21.10 1.99 -19.72
N LEU A 179 22.06 1.08 -19.89
CA LEU A 179 21.77 -0.34 -20.01
C LEU A 179 21.20 -0.91 -18.70
N LEU A 180 21.82 -0.56 -17.56
CA LEU A 180 21.37 -0.99 -16.24
C LEU A 180 19.98 -0.45 -15.92
N TRP A 181 19.68 0.81 -16.27
CA TRP A 181 18.34 1.39 -16.16
C TRP A 181 17.29 0.58 -16.92
N ARG A 182 17.58 0.25 -18.18
CA ARG A 182 16.67 -0.53 -19.03
C ARG A 182 16.42 -1.93 -18.47
N ILE A 183 17.49 -2.63 -18.08
CA ILE A 183 17.40 -3.96 -17.48
C ILE A 183 16.59 -3.88 -16.17
N ALA A 184 16.93 -2.95 -15.28
CA ALA A 184 16.26 -2.78 -14.00
C ALA A 184 14.77 -2.42 -14.15
N SER A 185 14.42 -1.58 -15.14
CA SER A 185 13.03 -1.22 -15.45
C SER A 185 12.22 -2.44 -15.90
N VAL A 186 12.77 -3.29 -16.78
CA VAL A 186 12.12 -4.55 -17.20
C VAL A 186 12.03 -5.53 -16.02
N CYS A 187 13.10 -5.70 -15.26
CA CYS A 187 13.13 -6.57 -14.09
C CYS A 187 12.13 -6.13 -13.00
N CYS A 188 11.88 -4.83 -12.84
CA CYS A 188 10.93 -4.30 -11.88
C CYS A 188 9.49 -4.78 -12.13
N ILE A 189 9.14 -5.07 -13.39
CA ILE A 189 7.85 -5.67 -13.78
C ILE A 189 7.95 -7.19 -13.82
N GLY A 190 8.99 -7.71 -14.46
CA GLY A 190 9.14 -9.14 -14.73
C GLY A 190 9.31 -9.97 -13.46
N LEU A 191 10.18 -9.55 -12.53
CA LEU A 191 10.49 -10.33 -11.33
C LEU A 191 9.24 -10.55 -10.44
N PRO A 192 8.43 -9.53 -10.08
CA PRO A 192 7.25 -9.78 -9.27
C PRO A 192 6.16 -10.59 -9.99
N LEU A 193 6.01 -10.46 -11.32
CA LEU A 193 5.05 -11.27 -12.08
C LEU A 193 5.47 -12.74 -12.16
N LEU A 194 6.75 -13.00 -12.42
CA LEU A 194 7.32 -14.35 -12.34
C LEU A 194 7.19 -14.90 -10.93
N TRP A 195 7.40 -14.06 -9.91
CA TRP A 195 7.24 -14.42 -8.51
C TRP A 195 5.81 -14.89 -8.20
N ILE A 196 4.81 -14.11 -8.62
CA ILE A 196 3.39 -14.42 -8.46
C ILE A 196 3.04 -15.76 -9.13
N SER A 197 3.48 -15.95 -10.38
CA SER A 197 3.24 -17.18 -11.13
C SER A 197 3.90 -18.39 -10.46
N PHE A 198 5.17 -18.26 -10.07
CA PHE A 198 5.95 -19.30 -9.39
C PHE A 198 5.34 -19.70 -8.04
N TYR A 199 4.90 -18.73 -7.24
CA TYR A 199 4.30 -18.98 -5.93
C TYR A 199 2.99 -19.79 -6.04
N SER A 200 2.27 -19.68 -7.15
CA SER A 200 1.03 -20.42 -7.38
C SER A 200 1.24 -21.91 -7.65
N VAL A 201 2.41 -22.31 -8.16
CA VAL A 201 2.74 -23.70 -8.54
C VAL A 201 3.63 -24.44 -7.52
N VAL A 202 4.39 -23.72 -6.68
CA VAL A 202 5.35 -24.34 -5.75
C VAL A 202 4.68 -24.81 -4.45
N PRO A 203 4.95 -26.06 -3.99
CA PRO A 203 4.44 -26.57 -2.73
C PRO A 203 4.86 -25.73 -1.51
N LEU A 204 3.97 -25.61 -0.53
CA LEU A 204 4.17 -24.78 0.69
C LEU A 204 5.52 -25.00 1.38
N ARG A 205 5.99 -26.25 1.42
CA ARG A 205 7.27 -26.65 2.05
C ARG A 205 8.50 -25.98 1.43
N TYR A 206 8.47 -25.62 0.14
CA TYR A 206 9.64 -25.07 -0.57
C TYR A 206 9.57 -23.55 -0.77
N ARG A 207 8.41 -22.93 -0.52
CA ARG A 207 8.20 -21.50 -0.80
C ARG A 207 9.22 -20.59 -0.12
N HIS A 208 9.56 -20.83 1.15
CA HIS A 208 10.47 -19.98 1.91
C HIS A 208 11.92 -20.00 1.39
N TRP A 209 12.39 -21.15 0.88
CA TRP A 209 13.73 -21.28 0.30
C TRP A 209 13.89 -20.46 -0.98
N CYS A 210 12.81 -20.28 -1.74
CA CYS A 210 12.83 -19.44 -2.92
C CYS A 210 12.55 -17.96 -2.59
N LEU A 211 11.67 -17.68 -1.61
CA LEU A 211 11.20 -16.33 -1.25
C LEU A 211 12.33 -15.35 -0.97
N LEU A 212 13.28 -15.75 -0.12
CA LEU A 212 14.33 -14.85 0.33
C LEU A 212 15.25 -14.42 -0.83
N PRO A 213 15.81 -15.33 -1.67
CA PRO A 213 16.59 -14.93 -2.84
C PRO A 213 15.85 -14.00 -3.81
N GLY A 214 14.58 -14.30 -4.13
CA GLY A 214 13.81 -13.48 -5.07
C GLY A 214 13.50 -12.09 -4.53
N LEU A 215 13.19 -11.99 -3.23
CA LEU A 215 13.00 -10.71 -2.57
C LEU A 215 14.29 -9.88 -2.57
N LEU A 216 15.44 -10.50 -2.23
CA LEU A 216 16.73 -9.83 -2.26
C LEU A 216 17.07 -9.30 -3.64
N LEU A 217 16.87 -10.11 -4.69
CA LEU A 217 17.08 -9.68 -6.08
C LEU A 217 16.18 -8.49 -6.45
N TYR A 218 14.90 -8.55 -6.11
CA TYR A 218 13.98 -7.44 -6.34
C TYR A 218 14.40 -6.17 -5.57
N THR A 219 14.82 -6.31 -4.32
CA THR A 219 15.32 -5.18 -3.51
C THR A 219 16.56 -4.56 -4.15
N ILE A 220 17.50 -5.36 -4.66
CA ILE A 220 18.69 -4.86 -5.37
C ILE A 220 18.29 -4.04 -6.61
N VAL A 221 17.40 -4.58 -7.44
CA VAL A 221 16.88 -3.89 -8.64
C VAL A 221 16.22 -2.56 -8.25
N ARG A 222 15.43 -2.54 -7.18
CA ARG A 222 14.76 -1.33 -6.69
C ARG A 222 15.72 -0.31 -6.12
N LEU A 223 16.71 -0.75 -5.35
CA LEU A 223 17.75 0.13 -4.81
C LEU A 223 18.55 0.77 -5.94
N TYR A 224 18.88 0.02 -6.99
CA TYR A 224 19.54 0.56 -8.16
C TYR A 224 18.70 1.68 -8.82
N LEU A 225 17.42 1.45 -9.12
CA LEU A 225 16.55 2.48 -9.74
C LEU A 225 16.47 3.76 -8.89
N ILE A 226 16.41 3.63 -7.56
CA ILE A 226 16.41 4.77 -6.64
C ILE A 226 17.75 5.49 -6.69
N VAL A 227 18.87 4.77 -6.60
CA VAL A 227 20.22 5.36 -6.62
C VAL A 227 20.49 6.04 -7.95
N GLU A 228 20.14 5.42 -9.07
CA GLU A 228 20.27 5.99 -10.41
C GLU A 228 19.45 7.28 -10.58
N ALA A 229 18.28 7.38 -9.94
CA ALA A 229 17.47 8.60 -9.95
C ALA A 229 18.23 9.81 -9.35
N PHE A 230 19.13 9.57 -8.38
CA PHE A 230 19.98 10.62 -7.82
C PHE A 230 21.30 10.79 -8.59
N ILE A 231 21.92 9.70 -9.04
CA ILE A 231 23.17 9.75 -9.83
C ILE A 231 22.95 10.51 -11.14
N GLY A 232 21.81 10.30 -11.81
CA GLY A 232 21.46 11.00 -13.04
C GLY A 232 21.46 12.53 -12.93
N LEU A 233 21.30 13.09 -11.72
CA LEU A 233 21.39 14.54 -11.49
C LEU A 233 22.79 15.12 -11.76
N ARG A 234 23.85 14.29 -11.74
CA ARG A 234 25.22 14.76 -12.03
C ARG A 234 25.42 15.27 -13.45
N ARG A 235 24.64 14.75 -14.41
CA ARG A 235 24.80 15.10 -15.82
C ARG A 235 23.44 15.13 -16.50
N LEU A 236 22.77 16.26 -16.34
CA LEU A 236 21.50 16.52 -17.00
C LEU A 236 21.71 17.32 -18.30
N PRO A 237 20.85 17.12 -19.32
CA PRO A 237 20.85 17.96 -20.51
C PRO A 237 20.50 19.41 -20.15
N ALA A 238 20.93 20.38 -20.96
CA ALA A 238 20.73 21.81 -20.66
C ALA A 238 19.25 22.20 -20.49
N SER A 239 18.33 21.53 -21.22
CA SER A 239 16.88 21.74 -21.10
C SER A 239 16.31 21.28 -19.75
N ALA A 240 17.03 20.44 -18.99
CA ALA A 240 16.64 20.05 -17.62
C ALA A 240 16.63 21.26 -16.66
N PHE A 241 17.51 22.23 -16.88
CA PHE A 241 17.64 23.43 -16.04
C PHE A 241 16.67 24.55 -16.43
N GLN A 242 15.89 24.37 -17.49
CA GLN A 242 14.88 25.32 -17.90
C GLN A 242 13.57 25.03 -17.15
N THR A 243 12.97 26.07 -16.58
CA THR A 243 11.65 26.00 -15.95
C THR A 243 10.56 26.19 -16.99
N VAL A 244 9.41 25.55 -16.81
CA VAL A 244 8.24 25.78 -17.67
C VAL A 244 7.80 27.25 -17.55
N GLN A 245 7.88 28.00 -18.65
CA GLN A 245 7.38 29.37 -18.70
C GLN A 245 5.86 29.38 -18.83
N TRP A 246 5.17 29.26 -17.69
CA TRP A 246 3.71 29.22 -17.60
C TRP A 246 3.03 30.42 -18.28
N SER A 247 3.67 31.59 -18.29
CA SER A 247 3.17 32.78 -18.97
C SER A 247 2.90 32.56 -20.46
N GLN A 248 3.70 31.75 -21.15
CA GLN A 248 3.54 31.46 -22.59
C GLN A 248 2.28 30.66 -22.94
N PHE A 249 1.62 30.06 -21.95
CA PHE A 249 0.37 29.33 -22.14
C PHE A 249 -0.86 30.23 -22.04
N PHE A 250 -0.72 31.43 -21.46
CA PHE A 250 -1.80 32.39 -21.36
C PHE A 250 -1.81 33.30 -22.59
N PRO A 251 -2.98 33.62 -23.15
CA PRO A 251 -3.07 34.57 -24.25
C PRO A 251 -2.51 35.92 -23.80
N HIS A 252 -1.55 36.43 -24.56
CA HIS A 252 -1.00 37.77 -24.39
C HIS A 252 -1.91 38.75 -25.13
N PHE A 253 -2.57 39.65 -24.38
CA PHE A 253 -3.31 40.79 -24.94
C PHE A 253 -2.44 42.04 -24.91
#